data_AF-A0A7C5K494-F1
#
_entry.id   AF-A0A7C5K494-F1
#
_cell.length_a   1.000
_cell.length_b   1.000
_cell.length_c   1.000
_cell.angle_alpha   90.00
_cell.angle_beta   90.00
_cell.angle_gamma   90.00
#
_symmetry.space_group_name_H-M   'P 1'
#
loop_
_entity.id
_entity.type
_entity.pdbx_description
1 polymer ?
#
loop_
_entity_poly.entity_id
_entity_poly.type
_entity_poly.pdbx_seq_one_letter_code
_entity_poly.pdbx_strand_id
1 'polypeptide(L)'
;HEFIRKSRVFSVSVLSSETPLDFIGNFGFTTGRNYDKFQALKKGVDYILGDVTGSPVVLKNAVAVLEAEVTYSLKLESHTLFIGRVVSARNLNSGEVLTYERYRAIKNGATPARAPTYNPEPETAIKTLSEPISESASRKTGEVVNVTEVRQVYRCKICGNIVEVLHAAGGTLVCCGQPMELLEGNTTEASVEKHLPVIEKTKEGVKIKVGSAPHPMEEKHYIEWIELVADGEIFIKWLKPGDKPEAEFSVKAKKISARAYCNLHGLWKKE
;
A
#
# COMPACT_ATOMS: atom_id res chain seq x y z
N HIS A 1 -19.08 22.93 4.26
CA HIS A 1 -18.19 22.96 5.44
C HIS A 1 -18.64 23.95 6.53
N GLU A 2 -19.62 24.84 6.29
CA GLU A 2 -20.14 25.74 7.33
C GLU A 2 -20.75 25.02 8.53
N PHE A 3 -21.46 23.91 8.29
CA PHE A 3 -21.97 23.05 9.37
C PHE A 3 -20.83 22.53 10.26
N ILE A 4 -19.79 21.93 9.69
CA ILE A 4 -18.61 21.44 10.42
C ILE A 4 -17.96 22.58 11.24
N ARG A 5 -17.85 23.78 10.66
CA ARG A 5 -17.28 24.94 11.35
C ARG A 5 -18.12 25.37 12.56
N LYS A 6 -19.45 25.38 12.44
CA LYS A 6 -20.38 25.80 13.51
C LYS A 6 -20.57 24.71 14.57
N SER A 7 -20.80 23.48 14.14
CA SER A 7 -21.08 22.35 15.03
C SER A 7 -19.84 21.80 15.71
N ARG A 8 -18.64 22.06 15.16
CA ARG A 8 -17.38 21.49 15.62
C ARG A 8 -17.35 19.96 15.60
N VAL A 9 -18.23 19.33 14.83
CA VAL A 9 -18.29 17.87 14.68
C VAL A 9 -18.52 17.48 13.22
N PHE A 10 -18.07 16.29 12.85
CA PHE A 10 -18.38 15.67 11.57
C PHE A 10 -18.34 14.15 11.66
N SER A 11 -18.96 13.50 10.69
CA SER A 11 -18.89 12.05 10.49
C SER A 11 -18.14 11.71 9.21
N VAL A 12 -17.58 10.51 9.17
CA VAL A 12 -16.94 9.94 7.97
C VAL A 12 -17.55 8.57 7.73
N SER A 13 -18.04 8.35 6.50
CA SER A 13 -18.52 7.05 6.05
C SER A 13 -17.53 6.49 5.04
N VAL A 14 -16.88 5.38 5.38
CA VAL A 14 -15.93 4.67 4.51
C VAL A 14 -16.74 3.82 3.54
N LEU A 15 -16.72 4.18 2.26
CA LEU A 15 -17.55 3.56 1.24
C LEU A 15 -17.03 2.18 0.80
N SER A 16 -17.95 1.30 0.43
CA SER A 16 -17.67 0.00 -0.19
C SER A 16 -17.21 0.17 -1.64
N SER A 17 -16.37 -0.74 -2.10
CA SER A 17 -15.85 -0.83 -3.47
C SER A 17 -16.95 -1.04 -4.53
N GLU A 18 -18.15 -1.45 -4.09
CA GLU A 18 -19.36 -1.62 -4.90
C GLU A 18 -20.27 -0.39 -4.93
N THR A 19 -19.86 0.72 -4.27
CA THR A 19 -20.70 1.91 -4.17
C THR A 19 -21.02 2.49 -5.55
N PRO A 20 -22.31 2.66 -5.90
CA PRO A 20 -22.72 3.24 -7.17
C PRO A 20 -22.21 4.68 -7.39
N LEU A 21 -21.87 5.00 -8.65
CA LEU A 21 -21.34 6.33 -9.03
C LEU A 21 -22.32 7.48 -8.77
N ASP A 22 -23.61 7.25 -8.98
CA ASP A 22 -24.68 8.21 -8.69
C ASP A 22 -24.76 8.54 -7.19
N PHE A 23 -24.59 7.52 -6.33
CA PHE A 23 -24.49 7.72 -4.89
C PHE A 23 -23.26 8.56 -4.51
N ILE A 24 -22.09 8.25 -5.09
CA ILE A 24 -20.88 9.07 -4.90
C ILE A 24 -21.13 10.49 -5.39
N GLY A 25 -21.82 10.66 -6.51
CA GLY A 25 -22.09 11.97 -7.08
C GLY A 25 -22.98 12.84 -6.19
N ASN A 26 -24.00 12.24 -5.58
CA ASN A 26 -24.88 12.92 -4.63
C ASN A 26 -24.09 13.53 -3.45
N PHE A 27 -23.12 12.80 -2.88
CA PHE A 27 -22.34 13.28 -1.74
C PHE A 27 -21.07 14.06 -2.12
N GLY A 28 -20.44 13.74 -3.25
CA GLY A 28 -19.14 14.26 -3.67
C GLY A 28 -19.17 15.41 -4.68
N PHE A 29 -20.15 15.45 -5.60
CA PHE A 29 -20.21 16.48 -6.66
C PHE A 29 -21.33 17.50 -6.44
N THR A 30 -22.37 17.15 -5.67
CA THR A 30 -23.47 18.06 -5.39
C THR A 30 -23.16 18.94 -4.18
N THR A 31 -23.57 20.20 -4.19
CA THR A 31 -23.48 21.07 -3.01
C THR A 31 -24.69 20.88 -2.09
N GLY A 32 -24.43 20.68 -0.79
CA GLY A 32 -25.49 20.58 0.22
C GLY A 32 -26.18 21.90 0.54
N ARG A 33 -25.71 23.03 -0.02
CA ARG A 33 -26.37 24.34 0.17
C ARG A 33 -27.69 24.47 -0.58
N ASN A 34 -27.77 23.81 -1.73
CA ASN A 34 -28.88 23.96 -2.67
C ASN A 34 -29.67 22.66 -2.87
N TYR A 35 -29.19 21.55 -2.29
CA TYR A 35 -29.77 20.23 -2.47
C TYR A 35 -29.65 19.42 -1.18
N ASP A 36 -30.77 18.84 -0.73
CA ASP A 36 -30.76 17.94 0.41
C ASP A 36 -30.29 16.54 -0.02
N LYS A 37 -29.02 16.26 0.28
CA LYS A 37 -28.37 14.99 -0.05
C LYS A 37 -28.96 13.78 0.69
N PHE A 38 -29.71 14.01 1.76
CA PHE A 38 -30.33 12.95 2.56
C PHE A 38 -31.78 12.68 2.15
N GLN A 39 -32.35 13.46 1.24
CA GLN A 39 -33.76 13.34 0.83
C GLN A 39 -34.11 11.94 0.32
N ALA A 40 -33.18 11.28 -0.40
CA ALA A 40 -33.36 9.94 -0.93
C ALA A 40 -32.97 8.81 0.06
N LEU A 41 -32.56 9.16 1.29
CA LEU A 41 -32.11 8.21 2.31
C LEU A 41 -33.14 8.08 3.44
N LYS A 42 -33.38 6.84 3.89
CA LYS A 42 -34.26 6.55 5.02
C LYS A 42 -33.50 6.65 6.33
N LYS A 43 -33.90 7.57 7.21
CA LYS A 43 -33.36 7.68 8.58
C LYS A 43 -33.62 6.39 9.35
N GLY A 44 -32.63 5.91 10.09
CA GLY A 44 -32.67 4.65 10.83
C GLY A 44 -32.30 3.42 10.01
N VAL A 45 -32.19 3.55 8.68
CA VAL A 45 -31.81 2.45 7.77
C VAL A 45 -30.57 2.83 6.97
N ASP A 46 -30.68 3.88 6.16
CA ASP A 46 -29.61 4.34 5.27
C ASP A 46 -28.66 5.33 5.95
N TYR A 47 -29.13 6.03 6.98
CA TYR A 47 -28.32 6.90 7.82
C TYR A 47 -28.91 7.02 9.23
N ILE A 48 -28.07 7.32 10.21
CA ILE A 48 -28.46 7.55 11.61
C ILE A 48 -27.94 8.91 12.08
N LEU A 49 -28.37 9.35 13.26
CA LEU A 49 -27.63 10.39 13.99
C LEU A 49 -26.55 9.69 14.80
N GLY A 50 -25.34 10.23 14.78
CA GLY A 50 -24.21 9.70 15.53
C GLY A 50 -24.49 9.69 17.02
N ASP A 51 -24.09 8.62 17.70
CA ASP A 51 -24.46 8.40 19.11
C ASP A 51 -23.69 9.33 20.05
N VAL A 52 -22.52 9.82 19.60
CA VAL A 52 -21.65 10.71 20.38
C VAL A 52 -21.79 12.14 19.91
N THR A 53 -21.73 12.38 18.60
CA THR A 53 -21.69 13.73 18.04
C THR A 53 -23.05 14.28 17.62
N GLY A 54 -24.06 13.42 17.48
CA GLY A 54 -25.34 13.77 16.87
C GLY A 54 -25.25 14.11 15.37
N SER A 55 -24.07 14.05 14.76
CA SER A 55 -23.88 14.32 13.32
C SER A 55 -24.54 13.22 12.48
N PRO A 56 -25.20 13.52 11.35
CA PRO A 56 -25.70 12.48 10.46
C PRO A 56 -24.57 11.54 10.00
N VAL A 57 -24.75 10.23 10.16
CA VAL A 57 -23.81 9.17 9.76
C VAL A 57 -24.46 8.33 8.67
N VAL A 58 -23.90 8.35 7.47
CA VAL A 58 -24.44 7.58 6.34
C VAL A 58 -23.97 6.12 6.45
N LEU A 59 -24.92 5.18 6.51
CA LEU A 59 -24.67 3.74 6.60
C LEU A 59 -24.74 3.06 5.23
N LYS A 60 -25.60 3.57 4.34
CA LYS A 60 -25.77 3.02 3.01
C LYS A 60 -24.46 3.03 2.24
N ASN A 61 -24.10 1.88 1.69
CA ASN A 61 -22.84 1.62 0.98
C ASN A 61 -21.57 1.84 1.82
N ALA A 62 -21.67 1.95 3.15
CA ALA A 62 -20.50 2.09 4.00
C ALA A 62 -20.06 0.73 4.58
N VAL A 63 -18.75 0.56 4.73
CA VAL A 63 -18.12 -0.60 5.41
C VAL A 63 -17.71 -0.25 6.84
N ALA A 64 -17.40 1.02 7.09
CA ALA A 64 -17.09 1.56 8.41
C ALA A 64 -17.54 3.01 8.52
N VAL A 65 -17.79 3.46 9.74
CA VAL A 65 -18.18 4.85 10.04
C VAL A 65 -17.41 5.39 11.23
N LEU A 66 -17.11 6.68 11.19
CA LEU A 66 -16.40 7.41 12.23
C LEU A 66 -17.19 8.67 12.59
N GLU A 67 -17.08 9.07 13.85
CA GLU A 67 -17.52 10.39 14.33
C GLU A 67 -16.32 11.10 14.93
N ALA A 68 -16.21 12.39 14.66
CA ALA A 68 -15.08 13.19 15.10
C ALA A 68 -15.51 14.56 15.60
N GLU A 69 -14.85 15.01 16.65
CA GLU A 69 -14.88 16.40 17.10
C GLU A 69 -13.71 17.16 16.47
N VAL A 70 -14.00 18.29 15.83
CA VAL A 70 -12.97 19.17 15.33
C VAL A 70 -12.17 19.71 16.52
N THR A 71 -10.86 19.54 16.49
CA THR A 71 -9.92 20.14 17.45
C THR A 71 -9.28 21.38 16.86
N TYR A 72 -8.96 21.35 15.57
CA TYR A 72 -8.30 22.45 14.88
C TYR A 72 -8.84 22.63 13.45
N SER A 73 -8.78 23.86 12.94
CA SER A 73 -9.16 24.17 11.57
C SER A 73 -8.21 25.18 10.95
N LEU A 74 -7.74 24.91 9.74
CA LEU A 74 -6.84 25.79 8.99
C LEU A 74 -7.49 26.17 7.67
N LYS A 75 -7.58 27.48 7.41
CA LYS A 75 -8.01 28.00 6.11
C LYS A 75 -6.82 27.97 5.16
N LEU A 76 -6.95 27.19 4.08
CA LEU A 76 -6.01 27.14 2.97
C LEU A 76 -6.58 27.95 1.79
N GLU A 77 -5.78 28.12 0.74
CA GLU A 77 -6.16 28.90 -0.44
C GLU A 77 -7.43 28.34 -1.10
N SER A 78 -7.46 27.04 -1.40
CA SER A 78 -8.58 26.40 -2.12
C SER A 78 -9.61 25.70 -1.22
N HIS A 79 -9.26 25.36 0.02
CA HIS A 79 -10.10 24.57 0.91
C HIS A 79 -9.85 24.87 2.39
N THR A 80 -10.48 24.10 3.29
CA THR A 80 -10.29 24.21 4.73
C THR A 80 -9.96 22.84 5.27
N LEU A 81 -8.80 22.73 5.92
CA LEU A 81 -8.39 21.52 6.61
C LEU A 81 -9.02 21.54 8.00
N PHE A 82 -9.78 20.49 8.31
CA PHE A 82 -10.27 20.23 9.66
C PHE A 82 -9.46 19.07 10.24
N ILE A 83 -8.88 19.27 11.43
CA ILE A 83 -8.26 18.21 12.21
C ILE A 83 -9.29 17.81 13.25
N GLY A 84 -9.70 16.54 13.20
CA GLY A 84 -10.68 15.96 14.10
C GLY A 84 -10.06 14.92 15.02
N ARG A 85 -10.47 14.92 16.29
CA ARG A 85 -10.27 13.80 17.21
C ARG A 85 -11.43 12.84 17.03
N VAL A 86 -11.13 11.58 16.70
CA VAL A 86 -12.14 10.52 16.58
C VAL A 86 -12.70 10.22 17.97
N VAL A 87 -14.02 10.26 18.09
CA VAL A 87 -14.74 10.02 19.36
C VAL A 87 -15.65 8.78 19.27
N SER A 88 -15.92 8.28 18.08
CA SER A 88 -16.63 7.01 17.85
C SER A 88 -16.17 6.39 16.54
N ALA A 89 -16.07 5.07 16.51
CA ALA A 89 -15.74 4.29 15.32
C ALA A 89 -16.51 2.98 15.33
N ARG A 90 -17.10 2.60 14.19
CA ARG A 90 -17.85 1.35 14.02
C ARG A 90 -17.52 0.69 12.70
N ASN A 91 -17.19 -0.59 12.75
CA ASN A 91 -17.19 -1.46 11.58
C ASN A 91 -18.63 -1.92 11.34
N LEU A 92 -19.13 -1.75 10.12
CA LEU A 92 -20.47 -2.17 9.72
C LEU A 92 -20.44 -3.57 9.10
N ASN A 93 -19.42 -3.85 8.29
CA ASN A 93 -19.20 -5.13 7.63
C ASN A 93 -17.73 -5.26 7.19
N SER A 94 -17.36 -6.43 6.67
CA SER A 94 -16.01 -6.74 6.15
C SER A 94 -15.88 -6.56 4.64
N GLY A 95 -16.73 -5.72 4.02
CA GLY A 95 -16.68 -5.43 2.59
C GLY A 95 -15.40 -4.72 2.18
N GLU A 96 -15.01 -4.88 0.92
CA GLU A 96 -13.86 -4.19 0.35
C GLU A 96 -14.10 -2.67 0.31
N VAL A 97 -13.12 -1.88 0.70
CA VAL A 97 -13.20 -0.41 0.70
C VAL A 97 -13.06 0.16 -0.70
N LEU A 98 -13.77 1.26 -1.00
CA LEU A 98 -13.56 2.03 -2.22
C LEU A 98 -12.23 2.78 -2.12
N THR A 99 -11.21 2.26 -2.80
CA THR A 99 -9.93 2.96 -2.94
C THR A 99 -10.03 4.08 -3.98
N TYR A 100 -9.16 5.08 -3.86
CA TYR A 100 -9.09 6.15 -4.85
C TYR A 100 -8.72 5.63 -6.25
N GLU A 101 -7.88 4.60 -6.32
CA GLU A 101 -7.51 3.94 -7.57
C GLU A 101 -8.74 3.30 -8.24
N ARG A 102 -9.52 2.52 -7.49
CA ARG A 102 -10.76 1.92 -7.99
C ARG A 102 -11.77 2.98 -8.39
N TYR A 103 -11.94 4.03 -7.59
CA TYR A 103 -12.79 5.17 -7.95
C TYR A 103 -12.36 5.83 -9.26
N ARG A 104 -11.05 6.02 -9.50
CA ARG A 104 -10.53 6.56 -10.77
C ARG A 104 -10.76 5.62 -11.94
N ALA A 105 -10.55 4.31 -11.76
CA ALA A 105 -10.82 3.31 -12.80
C ALA A 105 -12.31 3.33 -13.21
N ILE A 106 -13.21 3.37 -12.22
CA ILE A 106 -14.65 3.45 -12.43
C ILE A 106 -15.04 4.79 -13.10
N LYS A 107 -14.45 5.91 -12.67
CA LYS A 107 -14.71 7.24 -13.25
C LYS A 107 -14.19 7.39 -14.69
N ASN A 108 -13.06 6.77 -15.02
CA ASN A 108 -12.47 6.78 -16.36
C ASN A 108 -13.17 5.82 -17.34
N GLY A 109 -13.94 4.85 -16.83
CA GLY A 109 -14.72 3.90 -17.64
C GLY A 109 -15.96 4.48 -18.34
N ALA A 110 -16.24 5.78 -18.18
CA ALA A 110 -17.36 6.47 -18.81
C ALA A 110 -16.91 7.82 -19.42
N THR A 111 -16.06 7.77 -20.44
CA THR A 111 -15.80 8.96 -21.27
C THR A 111 -16.75 8.92 -22.47
N PRO A 112 -17.71 9.86 -22.62
CA PRO A 112 -18.52 9.92 -23.83
C PRO A 112 -17.66 10.27 -25.05
N ALA A 113 -18.03 9.74 -26.21
CA ALA A 113 -17.27 9.74 -27.47
C ALA A 113 -16.94 11.12 -28.10
N ARG A 114 -17.04 12.23 -27.35
CA ARG A 114 -16.85 13.60 -27.84
C ARG A 114 -15.95 14.48 -26.94
N ALA A 115 -15.06 13.89 -26.14
CA ALA A 115 -14.10 14.65 -25.34
C ALA A 115 -12.82 14.99 -26.15
N PRO A 116 -12.36 16.26 -26.17
CA PRO A 116 -11.24 16.72 -27.01
C PRO A 116 -9.83 16.31 -26.49
N THR A 117 -9.74 15.54 -25.41
CA THR A 117 -8.47 15.11 -24.79
C THR A 117 -8.15 13.63 -25.03
N TYR A 118 -8.71 13.03 -26.07
CA TYR A 118 -8.36 11.66 -26.47
C TYR A 118 -6.97 11.62 -27.12
N ASN A 119 -6.06 10.84 -26.53
CA ASN A 119 -4.80 10.44 -27.15
C ASN A 119 -4.75 8.89 -27.13
N PRO A 120 -4.75 8.20 -28.29
CA PRO A 120 -4.60 6.74 -28.35
C PRO A 120 -3.12 6.39 -28.20
N GLU A 121 -2.73 5.38 -27.43
CA GLU A 121 -2.45 4.00 -27.89
C GLU A 121 -1.63 3.24 -26.79
N PRO A 122 -1.36 1.92 -26.89
CA PRO A 122 -2.07 0.87 -27.64
C PRO A 122 -2.48 -0.33 -26.75
N GLU A 123 -3.54 -1.02 -27.18
CA GLU A 123 -3.97 -2.32 -26.65
C GLU A 123 -2.93 -3.41 -26.96
N THR A 124 -2.55 -4.21 -25.96
CA THR A 124 -2.07 -5.57 -26.20
C THR A 124 -2.73 -6.56 -25.24
N ALA A 125 -3.74 -7.23 -25.80
CA ALA A 125 -4.19 -8.60 -25.56
C ALA A 125 -4.20 -9.13 -24.11
N ILE A 126 -5.36 -9.04 -23.44
CA ILE A 126 -5.76 -10.06 -22.46
C ILE A 126 -6.69 -11.04 -23.20
N LYS A 127 -6.15 -12.21 -23.56
CA LYS A 127 -6.95 -13.36 -23.96
C LYS A 127 -7.76 -13.83 -22.76
N THR A 128 -9.07 -13.89 -22.97
CA THR A 128 -10.08 -14.54 -22.15
C THR A 128 -9.72 -15.99 -21.84
N LEU A 129 -9.81 -16.36 -20.57
CA LEU A 129 -10.38 -17.65 -20.16
C LEU A 129 -11.27 -17.41 -18.94
N SER A 130 -12.56 -17.31 -19.25
CA SER A 130 -13.67 -17.51 -18.34
C SER A 130 -13.90 -19.01 -18.18
N GLU A 131 -13.67 -19.55 -16.97
CA GLU A 131 -14.43 -20.69 -16.44
C GLU A 131 -14.56 -20.54 -14.91
N PRO A 132 -15.67 -21.01 -14.33
CA PRO A 132 -16.07 -20.68 -12.96
C PRO A 132 -15.22 -21.45 -11.96
N ILE A 133 -14.52 -20.75 -11.06
CA ILE A 133 -13.94 -21.41 -9.91
C ILE A 133 -15.07 -21.65 -8.93
N SER A 134 -15.42 -22.93 -8.84
CA SER A 134 -16.27 -23.53 -7.84
C SER A 134 -15.96 -23.03 -6.43
N GLU A 135 -17.03 -22.96 -5.67
CA GLU A 135 -17.11 -22.73 -4.23
C GLU A 135 -16.26 -23.75 -3.46
N SER A 136 -14.95 -23.51 -3.33
CA SER A 136 -14.04 -24.19 -2.36
C SER A 136 -12.59 -23.71 -2.48
N ALA A 137 -12.31 -22.44 -2.18
CA ALA A 137 -10.98 -22.03 -1.74
C ALA A 137 -11.06 -20.73 -0.97
N SER A 138 -11.05 -20.84 0.36
CA SER A 138 -10.78 -19.74 1.28
C SER A 138 -9.46 -19.05 0.90
N ARG A 139 -9.51 -17.93 0.18
CA ARG A 139 -8.33 -17.09 -0.06
C ARG A 139 -8.23 -16.11 1.09
N LYS A 140 -7.27 -16.39 1.97
CA LYS A 140 -6.89 -15.58 3.13
C LYS A 140 -6.81 -14.10 2.74
N THR A 141 -7.56 -13.27 3.46
CA THR A 141 -7.32 -11.83 3.54
C THR A 141 -5.83 -11.60 3.79
N GLY A 142 -5.21 -10.68 3.03
CA GLY A 142 -3.81 -10.31 3.18
C GLY A 142 -3.47 -10.11 4.66
N GLU A 143 -2.60 -10.98 5.18
CA GLU A 143 -2.27 -11.03 6.58
C GLU A 143 -1.64 -9.70 6.98
N VAL A 144 -2.24 -9.03 7.97
CA VAL A 144 -1.70 -7.77 8.49
C VAL A 144 -0.44 -8.12 9.26
N VAL A 145 0.72 -7.93 8.64
CA VAL A 145 2.01 -8.23 9.27
C VAL A 145 2.47 -7.03 10.08
N ASN A 146 2.64 -7.24 11.39
CA ASN A 146 3.22 -6.23 12.27
C ASN A 146 4.74 -6.26 12.22
N VAL A 147 5.36 -5.13 12.54
CA VAL A 147 6.81 -5.03 12.71
C VAL A 147 7.21 -5.72 14.00
N THR A 148 7.90 -6.85 13.87
CA THR A 148 8.30 -7.68 15.03
C THR A 148 9.79 -7.67 15.27
N GLU A 149 10.60 -7.46 14.24
CA GLU A 149 12.05 -7.64 14.31
C GLU A 149 12.81 -6.51 13.61
N VAL A 150 13.96 -6.14 14.19
CA VAL A 150 14.91 -5.22 13.57
C VAL A 150 15.47 -5.89 12.32
N ARG A 151 15.66 -5.11 11.25
CA ARG A 151 16.09 -5.51 9.90
C ARG A 151 15.05 -6.21 9.03
N GLN A 152 13.80 -6.32 9.45
CA GLN A 152 12.72 -6.67 8.52
C GLN A 152 12.67 -5.64 7.38
N VAL A 153 12.51 -6.11 6.15
CA VAL A 153 12.41 -5.27 4.96
C VAL A 153 10.98 -5.30 4.45
N TYR A 154 10.38 -4.14 4.24
CA TYR A 154 9.01 -4.02 3.77
C TYR A 154 8.95 -3.30 2.43
N ARG A 155 8.06 -3.73 1.54
CA ARG A 155 7.82 -3.10 0.23
C ARG A 155 6.35 -2.72 0.05
N CYS A 156 6.12 -1.50 -0.45
CA CYS A 156 4.80 -1.10 -0.91
C CYS A 156 4.54 -1.68 -2.30
N LYS A 157 3.47 -2.48 -2.47
CA LYS A 157 3.09 -3.03 -3.78
C LYS A 157 2.59 -1.98 -4.79
N ILE A 158 2.21 -0.78 -4.33
CA ILE A 158 1.69 0.28 -5.20
C ILE A 158 2.82 1.17 -5.72
N CYS A 159 3.53 1.87 -4.83
CA CYS A 159 4.55 2.85 -5.24
C CYS A 159 5.96 2.26 -5.34
N GLY A 160 6.18 1.04 -4.85
CA GLY A 160 7.49 0.40 -4.85
C GLY A 160 8.43 0.87 -3.73
N ASN A 161 8.02 1.76 -2.83
CA ASN A 161 8.85 2.16 -1.68
C ASN A 161 9.29 0.93 -0.88
N ILE A 162 10.58 0.87 -0.54
CA ILE A 162 11.18 -0.16 0.31
C ILE A 162 11.79 0.49 1.54
N VAL A 163 11.55 -0.10 2.71
CA VAL A 163 12.08 0.36 3.99
C VAL A 163 12.64 -0.80 4.80
N GLU A 164 13.67 -0.52 5.59
CA GLU A 164 14.20 -1.45 6.58
C GLU A 164 13.87 -0.96 8.00
N VAL A 165 13.47 -1.88 8.87
CA VAL A 165 13.16 -1.60 10.27
C VAL A 165 14.45 -1.42 11.08
N LEU A 166 14.70 -0.22 11.60
CA LEU A 166 15.82 0.05 12.50
C LEU A 166 15.49 -0.16 13.98
N HIS A 167 14.21 -0.05 14.34
CA HIS A 167 13.70 -0.28 15.69
C HIS A 167 12.34 -0.96 15.61
N ALA A 168 12.21 -2.12 16.25
CA ALA A 168 10.95 -2.87 16.28
C ALA A 168 10.14 -2.50 17.52
N ALA A 169 8.92 -2.00 17.30
CA ALA A 169 8.00 -1.57 18.37
C ALA A 169 6.57 -2.07 18.16
N GLY A 170 6.36 -3.05 17.27
CA GLY A 170 5.02 -3.48 16.84
C GLY A 170 4.41 -2.55 15.79
N GLY A 171 3.09 -2.67 15.61
CA GLY A 171 2.33 -1.89 14.63
C GLY A 171 2.55 -2.33 13.18
N THR A 172 1.64 -1.91 12.30
CA THR A 172 1.68 -2.25 10.87
C THR A 172 2.23 -1.08 10.06
N LEU A 173 3.22 -1.32 9.19
CA LEU A 173 3.66 -0.30 8.24
C LEU A 173 2.63 -0.15 7.13
N VAL A 174 2.16 1.08 6.90
CA VAL A 174 1.17 1.39 5.86
C VAL A 174 1.78 2.37 4.85
N CYS A 175 1.68 2.03 3.57
CA CYS A 175 2.10 2.90 2.48
C CYS A 175 1.06 2.82 1.35
N CYS A 176 0.71 3.96 0.75
CA CYS A 176 -0.35 4.06 -0.26
C CYS A 176 -1.71 3.50 0.23
N GLY A 177 -2.01 3.62 1.52
CA GLY A 177 -3.29 3.23 2.10
C GLY A 177 -3.47 1.73 2.34
N GLN A 178 -2.43 0.92 2.16
CA GLN A 178 -2.44 -0.51 2.48
C GLN A 178 -1.24 -0.92 3.34
N PRO A 179 -1.33 -2.02 4.11
CA PRO A 179 -0.19 -2.64 4.74
C PRO A 179 0.93 -2.90 3.71
N MET A 180 2.17 -2.58 4.07
CA MET A 180 3.32 -2.95 3.28
C MET A 180 3.56 -4.45 3.39
N GLU A 181 4.09 -5.06 2.33
CA GLU A 181 4.45 -6.48 2.32
C GLU A 181 5.80 -6.68 3.00
N LEU A 182 5.87 -7.61 3.95
CA LEU A 182 7.14 -8.10 4.47
C LEU A 182 7.85 -8.90 3.39
N LEU A 183 9.06 -8.48 3.03
CA LEU A 183 9.93 -9.22 2.11
C LEU A 183 10.70 -10.27 2.87
N GLU A 184 10.13 -11.47 2.94
CA GLU A 184 10.83 -12.64 3.49
C GLU A 184 11.90 -13.14 2.51
N GLY A 185 13.11 -13.40 3.02
CA GLY A 185 14.20 -13.87 2.19
C GLY A 185 13.96 -15.30 1.68
N ASN A 186 14.27 -15.55 0.40
CA ASN A 186 14.22 -16.87 -0.25
C ASN A 186 12.80 -17.46 -0.45
N THR A 187 11.75 -16.64 -0.42
CA THR A 187 10.36 -17.10 -0.61
C THR A 187 9.87 -16.96 -2.04
N THR A 188 10.49 -16.11 -2.85
CA THR A 188 10.13 -15.94 -4.26
C THR A 188 10.51 -17.17 -5.09
N GLU A 189 9.58 -17.67 -5.90
CA GLU A 189 9.86 -18.69 -6.92
C GLU A 189 10.71 -18.10 -8.06
N ALA A 190 12.03 -18.15 -7.91
CA ALA A 190 12.99 -17.78 -8.96
C ALA A 190 14.24 -18.68 -8.90
N SER A 191 15.15 -18.49 -9.87
CA SER A 191 16.39 -19.26 -9.96
C SER A 191 17.29 -19.04 -8.74
N VAL A 192 17.37 -20.02 -7.84
CA VAL A 192 18.24 -19.97 -6.64
C VAL A 192 19.69 -19.70 -7.02
N GLU A 193 20.18 -20.33 -8.09
CA GLU A 193 21.55 -20.20 -8.59
C GLU A 193 21.93 -18.78 -9.00
N LYS A 194 20.95 -17.92 -9.32
CA LYS A 194 21.20 -16.53 -9.74
C LYS A 194 20.91 -15.51 -8.65
N HIS A 195 20.26 -15.89 -7.55
CA HIS A 195 19.80 -14.93 -6.55
C HIS A 195 20.36 -15.18 -5.16
N LEU A 196 20.67 -16.43 -4.81
CA LEU A 196 21.20 -16.75 -3.50
C LEU A 196 22.63 -16.17 -3.36
N PRO A 197 22.92 -15.33 -2.36
CA PRO A 197 24.26 -14.78 -2.18
C PRO A 197 25.31 -15.88 -1.97
N VAL A 198 26.46 -15.73 -2.61
CA VAL A 198 27.65 -16.58 -2.43
C VAL A 198 28.70 -15.77 -1.68
N ILE A 199 29.05 -16.24 -0.48
CA ILE A 199 29.96 -15.56 0.44
C ILE A 199 31.34 -16.19 0.34
N GLU A 200 32.33 -15.40 -0.07
CA GLU A 200 33.73 -15.81 -0.23
C GLU A 200 34.61 -14.99 0.73
N LYS A 201 35.25 -15.66 1.71
CA LYS A 201 36.25 -15.02 2.57
C LYS A 201 37.57 -14.87 1.79
N THR A 202 38.11 -13.66 1.74
CA THR A 202 39.39 -13.36 1.10
C THR A 202 40.44 -12.95 2.14
N LYS A 203 41.69 -12.75 1.72
CA LYS A 203 42.74 -12.24 2.62
C LYS A 203 42.45 -10.79 3.08
N GLU A 204 41.75 -10.04 2.25
CA GLU A 204 41.47 -8.61 2.40
C GLU A 204 40.11 -8.33 3.06
N GLY A 205 39.21 -9.31 3.07
CA GLY A 205 37.91 -9.21 3.75
C GLY A 205 36.91 -10.26 3.27
N VAL A 206 35.72 -9.82 2.85
CA VAL A 206 34.62 -10.66 2.40
C VAL A 206 34.13 -10.18 1.05
N LYS A 207 34.06 -11.09 0.08
CA LYS A 207 33.43 -10.87 -1.22
C LYS A 207 32.08 -11.59 -1.25
N ILE A 208 31.04 -10.88 -1.67
CA ILE A 208 29.70 -11.43 -1.88
C ILE A 208 29.38 -11.33 -3.36
N LYS A 209 29.02 -12.44 -3.99
CA LYS A 209 28.45 -12.49 -5.35
C LYS A 209 26.97 -12.86 -5.26
N VAL A 210 26.13 -12.31 -6.13
CA VAL A 210 24.72 -12.70 -6.17
C VAL A 210 24.53 -13.81 -7.20
N GLY A 211 24.29 -15.01 -6.67
CA GLY A 211 24.23 -16.26 -7.42
C GLY A 211 25.56 -16.99 -7.56
N SER A 212 25.49 -18.32 -7.68
CA SER A 212 26.56 -19.16 -8.19
C SER A 212 26.76 -18.98 -9.70
N ALA A 213 25.68 -18.63 -10.41
CA ALA A 213 25.71 -18.05 -11.75
C ALA A 213 25.40 -16.55 -11.63
N PRO A 214 26.03 -15.68 -12.42
CA PRO A 214 25.84 -14.24 -12.29
C PRO A 214 24.38 -13.84 -12.56
N HIS A 215 23.81 -13.07 -11.62
CA HIS A 215 22.53 -12.40 -11.83
C HIS A 215 22.60 -11.37 -12.99
N PRO A 216 21.55 -11.21 -13.80
CA PRO A 216 21.48 -10.12 -14.78
C PRO A 216 21.59 -8.73 -14.14
N MET A 217 22.22 -7.76 -14.81
CA MET A 217 22.35 -6.39 -14.30
C MET A 217 21.88 -5.40 -15.36
N GLU A 218 20.67 -5.61 -15.85
CA GLU A 218 20.03 -4.84 -16.92
C GLU A 218 19.13 -3.73 -16.34
N GLU A 219 18.80 -2.69 -17.12
CA GLU A 219 18.01 -1.55 -16.65
C GLU A 219 16.69 -1.92 -15.95
N LYS A 220 16.02 -2.97 -16.44
CA LYS A 220 14.73 -3.45 -15.90
C LYS A 220 14.87 -4.63 -14.94
N HIS A 221 16.06 -5.21 -14.81
CA HIS A 221 16.29 -6.41 -14.01
C HIS A 221 17.72 -6.43 -13.48
N TYR A 222 17.88 -6.05 -12.22
CA TYR A 222 19.18 -5.92 -11.58
C TYR A 222 19.08 -6.10 -10.06
N ILE A 223 20.24 -6.29 -9.43
CA ILE A 223 20.39 -6.25 -7.98
C ILE A 223 20.52 -4.81 -7.54
N GLU A 224 19.65 -4.33 -6.67
CA GLU A 224 19.70 -2.94 -6.18
C GLU A 224 20.73 -2.76 -5.06
N TRP A 225 20.79 -3.72 -4.13
CA TRP A 225 21.78 -3.72 -3.07
C TRP A 225 22.21 -5.11 -2.64
N ILE A 226 23.42 -5.17 -2.10
CA ILE A 226 24.01 -6.29 -1.38
C ILE A 226 24.31 -5.81 0.03
N GLU A 227 23.91 -6.58 1.03
CA GLU A 227 24.18 -6.32 2.43
C GLU A 227 24.96 -7.46 3.06
N LEU A 228 26.00 -7.08 3.81
CA LEU A 228 26.79 -7.95 4.66
C LEU A 228 26.47 -7.62 6.13
N VAL A 229 26.24 -8.67 6.92
CA VAL A 229 26.30 -8.60 8.38
C VAL A 229 27.55 -9.32 8.83
N ALA A 230 28.42 -8.63 9.54
CA ALA A 230 29.70 -9.13 10.00
C ALA A 230 29.81 -8.89 11.51
N ASP A 231 29.70 -9.95 12.32
CA ASP A 231 29.72 -9.89 13.80
C ASP A 231 28.79 -8.82 14.42
N GLY A 232 27.65 -8.54 13.76
CA GLY A 232 26.64 -7.57 14.21
C GLY A 232 26.73 -6.19 13.54
N GLU A 233 27.83 -5.89 12.84
CA GLU A 233 27.94 -4.70 12.00
C GLU A 233 27.28 -4.92 10.64
N ILE A 234 26.66 -3.87 10.10
CA ILE A 234 25.91 -3.92 8.85
C ILE A 234 26.61 -3.04 7.81
N PHE A 235 26.86 -3.62 6.64
CA PHE A 235 27.45 -2.93 5.51
C PHE A 235 26.55 -3.11 4.29
N ILE A 236 26.17 -2.00 3.65
CA ILE A 236 25.31 -2.02 2.46
C ILE A 236 26.10 -1.47 1.27
N LYS A 237 26.13 -2.22 0.19
CA LYS A 237 26.62 -1.80 -1.12
C LYS A 237 25.44 -1.65 -2.07
N TRP A 238 25.19 -0.42 -2.50
CA TRP A 238 24.27 -0.12 -3.59
C TRP A 238 24.93 -0.43 -4.93
N LEU A 239 24.14 -0.98 -5.84
CA LEU A 239 24.52 -1.31 -7.22
C LEU A 239 23.57 -0.61 -8.20
N LYS A 240 23.99 -0.51 -9.45
CA LYS A 240 23.22 0.04 -10.57
C LYS A 240 23.22 -0.94 -11.74
N PRO A 241 22.28 -0.82 -12.69
CA PRO A 241 22.37 -1.52 -13.96
C PRO A 241 23.76 -1.33 -14.61
N GLY A 242 24.31 -2.41 -15.15
CA GLY A 242 25.66 -2.49 -15.73
C GLY A 242 26.77 -2.84 -14.74
N ASP A 243 26.57 -2.69 -13.43
CA ASP A 243 27.54 -3.13 -12.43
C ASP A 243 27.68 -4.65 -12.42
N LYS A 244 28.79 -5.16 -11.90
CA LYS A 244 28.86 -6.59 -11.56
C LYS A 244 27.94 -6.88 -10.36
N PRO A 245 27.22 -8.01 -10.33
CA PRO A 245 26.36 -8.39 -9.20
C PRO A 245 27.20 -8.91 -8.02
N GLU A 246 28.17 -8.12 -7.56
CA GLU A 246 29.09 -8.47 -6.48
C GLU A 246 29.49 -7.24 -5.65
N ALA A 247 29.89 -7.49 -4.40
CA ALA A 247 30.38 -6.48 -3.47
C ALA A 247 31.56 -7.03 -2.67
N GLU A 248 32.54 -6.17 -2.38
CA GLU A 248 33.70 -6.48 -1.56
C GLU A 248 33.71 -5.57 -0.32
N PHE A 249 33.92 -6.17 0.84
CA PHE A 249 33.91 -5.49 2.13
C PHE A 249 35.21 -5.83 2.86
N SER A 250 36.01 -4.81 3.19
CA SER A 250 37.31 -4.98 3.87
C SER A 250 37.13 -5.20 5.38
N VAL A 251 36.44 -6.28 5.76
CA VAL A 251 36.10 -6.62 7.14
C VAL A 251 36.52 -8.05 7.47
N LYS A 252 36.95 -8.27 8.71
CA LYS A 252 37.27 -9.60 9.24
C LYS A 252 36.24 -9.95 10.31
N ALA A 253 35.46 -11.00 10.07
CA ALA A 253 34.42 -11.43 10.99
C ALA A 253 34.33 -12.95 11.12
N LYS A 254 33.87 -13.40 12.28
CA LYS A 254 33.62 -14.81 12.58
C LYS A 254 32.26 -15.23 12.03
N LYS A 255 31.21 -14.51 12.41
CA LYS A 255 29.83 -14.71 11.95
C LYS A 255 29.54 -13.76 10.80
N ILE A 256 29.10 -14.33 9.69
CA ILE A 256 28.79 -13.58 8.49
C ILE A 256 27.44 -14.05 7.99
N SER A 257 26.58 -13.11 7.59
CA SER A 257 25.43 -13.40 6.74
C SER A 257 25.35 -12.35 5.65
N ALA A 258 24.72 -12.71 4.53
CA ALA A 258 24.54 -11.82 3.41
C ALA A 258 23.08 -11.83 2.94
N ARG A 259 22.59 -10.69 2.49
CA ARG A 259 21.34 -10.60 1.74
C ARG A 259 21.50 -9.73 0.50
N ALA A 260 20.70 -10.00 -0.52
CA ALA A 260 20.66 -9.24 -1.75
C ALA A 260 19.21 -9.04 -2.18
N TYR A 261 18.92 -7.91 -2.81
CA TYR A 261 17.59 -7.62 -3.33
C TYR A 261 17.63 -7.45 -4.85
N CYS A 262 16.83 -8.27 -5.53
CA CYS A 262 16.52 -8.12 -6.95
C CYS A 262 15.21 -7.34 -7.10
N ASN A 263 15.21 -6.33 -7.96
CA ASN A 263 14.04 -5.49 -8.21
C ASN A 263 12.80 -6.26 -8.71
N LEU A 264 13.00 -7.44 -9.32
CA LEU A 264 11.92 -8.32 -9.79
C LEU A 264 11.66 -9.51 -8.87
N HIS A 265 12.72 -10.14 -8.34
CA HIS A 265 12.61 -11.42 -7.63
C HIS A 265 12.75 -11.31 -6.10
N GLY A 266 12.75 -10.09 -5.56
CA GLY A 266 12.65 -9.87 -4.13
C GLY A 266 13.95 -10.10 -3.37
N LEU A 267 13.81 -10.41 -2.08
CA LEU A 267 14.91 -10.52 -1.13
C LEU A 267 15.44 -11.96 -1.06
N TRP A 268 16.75 -12.10 -1.03
CA TRP A 268 17.46 -13.37 -0.91
C TRP A 268 18.50 -13.27 0.18
N LYS A 269 18.68 -14.33 0.97
CA LYS A 269 19.61 -14.34 2.10
C LYS A 269 20.35 -15.66 2.26
N LYS A 270 21.57 -15.57 2.77
CA LYS A 270 22.40 -16.70 3.18
C LYS A 270 23.11 -16.37 4.49
N GLU A 271 23.12 -17.32 5.41
CA GLU A 271 23.80 -17.25 6.71
C GLU A 271 25.01 -18.20 6.76
#